data_AF-A0A368B070-F1
#
_entry.id   AF-A0A368B070-F1
#
_cell.length_a   1.000
_cell.length_b   1.000
_cell.length_c   1.000
_cell.angle_alpha   90.00
_cell.angle_beta   90.00
_cell.angle_gamma   90.00
#
_symmetry.space_group_name_H-M   'P 1'
#
loop_
_entity.id
_entity.type
_entity.pdbx_description
1 polymer ?
#
loop_
_entity_poly.entity_id
_entity_poly.type
_entity_poly.pdbx_seq_one_letter_code
_entity_poly.pdbx_strand_id
1 'polypeptide(L)'
;MILSISIFSMMLPAFADLNSDVIVDGLNNPWEIVFGPNGDTYFTERDGRIWKMSESGVANVIYTFPKSGSVEGGTLGLALHPEFEENKKIYVYQTNLELEFYQNKVFSFEVDEYTLSNKQLILDGIPGAPWHDGGRIKFGPDQKLYISTGDAINPELSQDLSSLAGKILRINSDGT
;
A
#
# COMPACT_ATOMS: atom_id res chain seq x y z
N MET A 1 18.06 -36.91 58.09
CA MET A 1 17.44 -35.58 57.89
C MET A 1 17.65 -35.23 56.43
N ILE A 2 16.61 -35.34 55.60
CA ILE A 2 16.69 -35.16 54.14
C ILE A 2 16.53 -33.67 53.86
N LEU A 3 17.55 -33.03 53.27
CA LEU A 3 17.44 -31.66 52.77
C LEU A 3 16.81 -31.70 51.38
N SER A 4 15.60 -31.17 51.24
CA SER A 4 14.99 -30.86 49.95
C SER A 4 15.52 -29.50 49.49
N ILE A 5 16.07 -29.43 48.28
CA ILE A 5 16.43 -28.18 47.62
C ILE A 5 15.35 -27.91 46.57
N SER A 6 14.52 -26.90 46.81
CA SER A 6 13.61 -26.37 45.81
C SER A 6 14.34 -25.34 44.96
N ILE A 7 14.49 -25.61 43.67
CA ILE A 7 14.98 -24.63 42.70
C ILE A 7 13.78 -23.82 42.22
N PHE A 8 13.75 -22.54 42.55
CA PHE A 8 12.77 -21.60 42.03
C PHE A 8 13.32 -21.01 40.73
N SER A 9 12.75 -21.40 39.58
CA SER A 9 13.09 -20.77 38.30
C SER A 9 12.37 -19.43 38.20
N MET A 10 13.09 -18.32 38.36
CA MET A 10 12.60 -17.01 37.97
C MET A 10 12.66 -16.91 36.45
N MET A 11 11.52 -17.01 35.77
CA MET A 11 11.36 -16.44 34.44
C MET A 11 11.48 -14.93 34.58
N LEU A 12 12.65 -14.37 34.23
CA LEU A 12 12.75 -12.94 33.96
C LEU A 12 11.99 -12.68 32.64
N PRO A 13 11.13 -11.65 32.57
CA PRO A 13 10.58 -11.24 31.29
C PRO A 13 11.75 -10.85 30.39
N ALA A 14 11.83 -11.45 29.20
CA ALA A 14 12.75 -11.01 28.17
C ALA A 14 12.23 -9.65 27.65
N PHE A 15 12.76 -8.55 28.17
CA PHE A 15 12.64 -7.27 27.50
C PHE A 15 13.55 -7.34 26.27
N ALA A 16 12.95 -7.33 25.08
CA ALA A 16 13.71 -7.15 23.86
C ALA A 16 14.06 -5.66 23.75
N ASP A 17 15.36 -5.34 23.76
CA ASP A 17 15.82 -4.00 23.42
C ASP A 17 15.51 -3.75 21.93
N LEU A 18 14.72 -2.71 21.65
CA LEU A 18 14.40 -2.27 20.30
C LEU A 18 15.40 -1.19 19.89
N ASN A 19 16.28 -1.51 18.95
CA ASN A 19 17.08 -0.50 18.25
C ASN A 19 16.28 0.02 17.04
N SER A 20 16.29 1.33 16.83
CA SER A 20 15.65 1.97 15.68
C SER A 20 16.63 2.89 14.98
N ASP A 21 16.83 2.68 13.68
CA ASP A 21 17.65 3.52 12.82
C ASP A 21 16.78 4.25 11.79
N VAL A 22 17.19 5.47 11.46
CA VAL A 22 16.54 6.24 10.38
C VAL A 22 17.11 5.78 9.04
N ILE A 23 16.27 5.13 8.23
CA ILE A 23 16.67 4.61 6.91
C ILE A 23 16.45 5.67 5.81
N VAL A 24 15.31 6.37 5.85
CA VAL A 24 14.97 7.48 4.96
C VAL A 24 14.30 8.57 5.82
N ASP A 25 14.75 9.81 5.69
CA ASP A 25 14.18 10.97 6.36
C ASP A 25 13.49 11.93 5.36
N GLY A 26 12.90 13.02 5.88
CA GLY A 26 12.30 14.06 5.04
C GLY A 26 11.06 13.65 4.24
N LEU A 27 10.50 12.47 4.53
CA LEU A 27 9.24 12.02 3.94
C LEU A 27 8.06 12.87 4.42
N ASN A 28 7.12 13.10 3.54
CA ASN A 28 5.89 13.84 3.71
C ASN A 28 4.70 12.89 3.54
N ASN A 29 4.07 12.50 4.65
CA ASN A 29 2.93 11.58 4.72
C ASN A 29 3.19 10.21 4.05
N PRO A 30 4.21 9.42 4.47
CA PRO A 30 4.40 8.06 3.97
C PRO A 30 3.18 7.17 4.29
N TRP A 31 2.78 6.29 3.36
CA TRP A 31 1.53 5.53 3.46
C TRP A 31 1.70 4.00 3.30
N GLU A 32 2.36 3.54 2.24
CA GLU A 32 2.67 2.12 2.02
C GLU A 32 4.18 1.87 1.97
N ILE A 33 4.62 0.69 2.40
CA ILE A 33 5.97 0.16 2.15
C ILE A 33 5.89 -1.31 1.70
N VAL A 34 6.59 -1.64 0.62
CA VAL A 34 6.67 -3.00 0.07
C VAL A 34 8.12 -3.35 -0.26
N PHE A 35 8.56 -4.51 0.23
CA PHE A 35 9.87 -5.06 -0.05
C PHE A 35 9.84 -5.91 -1.32
N GLY A 36 10.74 -5.59 -2.24
CA GLY A 36 10.97 -6.35 -3.46
C GLY A 36 11.85 -7.58 -3.23
N PRO A 37 11.74 -8.59 -4.10
CA PRO A 37 12.51 -9.83 -4.00
C PRO A 37 14.02 -9.64 -4.23
N ASN A 38 14.41 -8.55 -4.89
CA ASN A 38 15.81 -8.18 -5.17
C ASN A 38 16.43 -7.26 -4.09
N GLY A 39 15.78 -7.09 -2.95
CA GLY A 39 16.25 -6.19 -1.87
C GLY A 39 15.85 -4.71 -2.06
N ASP A 40 15.32 -4.32 -3.23
CA ASP A 40 14.75 -2.99 -3.41
C ASP A 40 13.50 -2.81 -2.53
N THR A 41 13.24 -1.60 -2.09
CA THR A 41 12.04 -1.23 -1.32
C THR A 41 11.26 -0.16 -2.05
N TYR A 42 9.95 -0.32 -2.13
CA TYR A 42 9.03 0.63 -2.75
C TYR A 42 8.12 1.21 -1.68
N PHE A 43 7.87 2.51 -1.73
CA PHE A 43 6.96 3.15 -0.80
C PHE A 43 6.26 4.34 -1.41
N THR A 44 5.09 4.65 -0.86
CA THR A 44 4.26 5.76 -1.32
C THR A 44 4.19 6.85 -0.27
N GLU A 45 4.05 8.07 -0.75
CA GLU A 45 3.63 9.20 0.05
C GLU A 45 2.29 9.68 -0.46
N ARG A 46 1.36 9.93 0.46
CA ARG A 46 -0.02 10.32 0.14
C ARG A 46 -0.09 11.52 -0.79
N ASP A 47 0.90 12.41 -0.72
CA ASP A 47 1.03 13.62 -1.51
C ASP A 47 1.46 13.40 -2.98
N GLY A 48 1.48 12.17 -3.49
CA GLY A 48 1.62 11.89 -4.92
C GLY A 48 2.84 11.04 -5.28
N ARG A 49 3.85 10.99 -4.41
CA ARG A 49 5.17 10.46 -4.75
C ARG A 49 5.24 8.95 -4.52
N ILE A 50 5.81 8.24 -5.49
CA ILE A 50 6.20 6.84 -5.36
C ILE A 50 7.72 6.79 -5.38
N TRP A 51 8.27 6.06 -4.44
CA TRP A 51 9.71 5.92 -4.26
C TRP A 51 10.16 4.49 -4.52
N LYS A 52 11.41 4.39 -4.95
CA LYS A 52 12.20 3.17 -4.91
C LYS A 52 13.49 3.46 -4.16
N MET A 53 13.82 2.62 -3.20
CA MET A 53 15.11 2.57 -2.53
C MET A 53 15.83 1.30 -2.92
N SER A 54 17.06 1.41 -3.41
CA SER A 54 17.88 0.24 -3.70
C SER A 54 18.29 -0.50 -2.42
N GLU A 55 18.70 -1.76 -2.54
CA GLU A 55 19.31 -2.51 -1.41
C GLU A 55 20.49 -1.75 -0.76
N SER A 56 21.23 -0.97 -1.55
CA SER A 56 22.32 -0.10 -1.06
C SER A 56 21.86 1.16 -0.32
N GLY A 57 20.55 1.39 -0.19
CA GLY A 57 19.97 2.53 0.53
C GLY A 57 19.75 3.79 -0.30
N VAL A 58 19.93 3.76 -1.62
CA VAL A 58 19.71 4.93 -2.49
C VAL A 58 18.23 5.06 -2.82
N ALA A 59 17.55 6.06 -2.26
CA ALA A 59 16.13 6.35 -2.49
C ALA A 59 15.90 7.43 -3.55
N ASN A 60 15.04 7.14 -4.53
CA ASN A 60 14.63 8.06 -5.59
C ASN A 60 13.10 8.07 -5.74
N VAL A 61 12.54 9.25 -6.05
CA VAL A 61 11.17 9.35 -6.55
C VAL A 61 11.15 8.81 -7.97
N ILE A 62 10.34 7.78 -8.22
CA ILE A 62 10.25 7.10 -9.53
C ILE A 62 8.98 7.49 -10.30
N TYR A 63 8.00 8.07 -9.62
CA TYR A 63 6.79 8.61 -10.22
C TYR A 63 6.13 9.63 -9.29
N THR A 64 5.37 10.57 -9.85
CA THR A 64 4.58 11.53 -9.08
C THR A 64 3.22 11.72 -9.72
N PHE A 65 2.17 11.33 -9.00
CA PHE A 65 0.80 11.71 -9.32
C PHE A 65 0.56 13.18 -8.96
N PRO A 66 -0.37 13.87 -9.65
CA PRO A 66 -0.94 15.11 -9.12
C PRO A 66 -1.49 14.89 -7.71
N LYS A 67 -1.30 15.86 -6.82
CA LYS A 67 -1.93 15.84 -5.49
C LYS A 67 -3.44 15.74 -5.64
N SER A 68 -4.05 14.82 -4.91
CA SER A 68 -5.50 14.63 -4.92
C SER A 68 -6.23 15.88 -4.37
N GLY A 69 -5.68 16.50 -3.34
CA GLY A 69 -6.38 17.52 -2.54
C GLY A 69 -7.35 16.91 -1.50
N SER A 70 -7.51 15.59 -1.49
CA SER A 70 -8.27 14.87 -0.46
C SER A 70 -7.56 14.96 0.89
N VAL A 71 -8.33 14.87 1.99
CA VAL A 71 -7.82 14.96 3.36
C VAL A 71 -7.19 13.64 3.80
N GLU A 72 -7.79 12.50 3.43
CA GLU A 72 -7.27 11.16 3.70
C GLU A 72 -6.79 10.40 2.46
N GLY A 73 -7.31 10.76 1.28
CA GLY A 73 -6.96 10.15 0.01
C GLY A 73 -5.67 10.69 -0.61
N GLY A 74 -5.17 10.02 -1.65
CA GLY A 74 -3.91 10.37 -2.32
C GLY A 74 -3.27 9.18 -3.01
N THR A 75 -1.94 9.12 -3.07
CA THR A 75 -1.22 7.90 -3.45
C THR A 75 -1.11 6.98 -2.24
N LEU A 76 -1.94 5.94 -2.19
CA LEU A 76 -2.16 5.11 -1.00
C LEU A 76 -1.44 3.77 -1.16
N GLY A 77 -2.18 2.66 -1.24
CA GLY A 77 -1.63 1.32 -1.31
C GLY A 77 -0.79 1.08 -2.56
N LEU A 78 0.21 0.23 -2.39
CA LEU A 78 1.13 -0.24 -3.41
C LEU A 78 1.28 -1.75 -3.25
N ALA A 79 1.31 -2.48 -4.36
CA ALA A 79 1.57 -3.91 -4.35
C ALA A 79 2.47 -4.29 -5.54
N LEU A 80 3.41 -5.20 -5.32
CA LEU A 80 4.15 -5.84 -6.41
C LEU A 80 3.31 -7.00 -6.96
N HIS A 81 3.36 -7.22 -8.28
CA HIS A 81 2.80 -8.44 -8.86
C HIS A 81 3.45 -9.68 -8.25
N PRO A 82 2.75 -10.82 -8.08
CA PRO A 82 3.36 -12.05 -7.54
C PRO A 82 4.57 -12.55 -8.36
N GLU A 83 4.59 -12.27 -9.66
CA GLU A 83 5.67 -12.56 -10.61
C GLU A 83 6.53 -11.33 -10.92
N PHE A 84 6.73 -10.44 -9.93
CA PHE A 84 7.42 -9.16 -10.12
C PHE A 84 8.82 -9.30 -10.75
N GLU A 85 9.57 -10.36 -10.43
CA GLU A 85 10.91 -10.57 -10.99
C GLU A 85 10.90 -10.70 -12.52
N GLU A 86 9.82 -11.25 -13.08
CA GLU A 86 9.66 -11.50 -14.51
C GLU A 86 9.03 -10.30 -15.23
N ASN A 87 7.96 -9.74 -14.65
CA ASN A 87 7.15 -8.73 -15.35
C ASN A 87 7.35 -7.30 -14.87
N LYS A 88 8.08 -7.09 -13.77
CA LYS A 88 8.36 -5.78 -13.15
C LYS A 88 7.10 -4.95 -12.85
N LYS A 89 5.93 -5.59 -12.70
CA LYS A 89 4.66 -4.88 -12.52
C LYS A 89 4.38 -4.50 -11.08
N ILE A 90 4.00 -3.25 -10.87
CA ILE A 90 3.46 -2.76 -9.59
C ILE A 90 2.07 -2.19 -9.78
N TYR A 91 1.30 -2.20 -8.71
CA TYR A 91 -0.07 -1.70 -8.64
C TYR A 91 -0.12 -0.59 -7.60
N VAL A 92 -0.90 0.46 -7.87
CA VAL A 92 -1.00 1.63 -7.01
C VAL A 92 -2.45 2.06 -6.92
N TYR A 93 -2.93 2.26 -5.71
CA TYR A 93 -4.22 2.88 -5.42
C TYR A 93 -4.03 4.40 -5.36
N GLN A 94 -4.80 5.13 -6.15
CA GLN A 94 -4.73 6.58 -6.25
C GLN A 94 -6.12 7.21 -6.11
N THR A 95 -6.25 8.18 -5.23
CA THR A 95 -7.36 9.14 -5.23
C THR A 95 -7.06 10.27 -6.22
N ASN A 96 -7.97 10.48 -7.17
CA ASN A 96 -7.91 11.54 -8.17
C ASN A 96 -9.00 12.57 -7.88
N LEU A 97 -8.76 13.84 -8.20
CA LEU A 97 -9.78 14.87 -8.28
C LEU A 97 -10.13 15.09 -9.75
N GLU A 98 -11.33 14.67 -10.16
CA GLU A 98 -11.81 14.74 -11.54
C GLU A 98 -13.17 15.43 -11.57
N LEU A 99 -13.31 16.49 -12.37
CA LEU A 99 -14.57 17.25 -12.53
C LEU A 99 -15.22 17.64 -11.18
N GLU A 100 -14.40 18.08 -10.21
CA GLU A 100 -14.81 18.47 -8.85
C GLU A 100 -15.21 17.34 -7.90
N PHE A 101 -15.07 16.07 -8.31
CA PHE A 101 -15.33 14.91 -7.45
C PHE A 101 -14.08 14.06 -7.24
N TYR A 102 -13.94 13.52 -6.04
CA TYR A 102 -12.91 12.53 -5.75
C TYR A 102 -13.32 11.18 -6.33
N GLN A 103 -12.37 10.51 -6.99
CA GLN A 103 -12.50 9.14 -7.44
C GLN A 103 -11.27 8.36 -7.06
N ASN A 104 -11.49 7.12 -6.66
CA ASN A 104 -10.40 6.21 -6.38
C ASN A 104 -10.19 5.27 -7.57
N LYS A 105 -8.93 5.05 -7.93
CA LYS A 105 -8.53 4.24 -9.08
C LYS A 105 -7.36 3.35 -8.71
N VAL A 106 -7.28 2.19 -9.36
CA VAL A 106 -6.10 1.34 -9.31
C VAL A 106 -5.42 1.37 -10.65
N PHE A 107 -4.12 1.69 -10.64
CA PHE A 107 -3.27 1.67 -11.82
C PHE A 107 -2.21 0.59 -11.68
N SER A 108 -1.77 0.01 -12.79
CA SER A 108 -0.52 -0.74 -12.86
C SER A 108 0.53 0.04 -13.63
N PHE A 109 1.79 -0.27 -13.34
CA PHE A 109 2.97 0.25 -14.01
C PHE A 109 4.00 -0.86 -14.16
N GLU A 110 4.97 -0.64 -15.04
CA GLU A 110 6.21 -1.43 -15.09
C GLU A 110 7.36 -0.60 -14.54
N VAL A 111 8.18 -1.21 -13.68
CA VAL A 111 9.37 -0.57 -13.11
C VAL A 111 10.54 -0.69 -14.07
N ASP A 112 11.13 0.45 -14.43
CA ASP A 112 12.35 0.54 -15.24
C ASP A 112 13.40 1.38 -14.50
N GLU A 113 14.39 0.71 -13.91
CA GLU A 113 15.42 1.24 -12.99
C GLU A 113 14.89 2.19 -11.91
N TYR A 114 14.72 3.47 -12.25
CA TYR A 114 14.27 4.56 -11.38
C TYR A 114 13.05 5.32 -11.95
N THR A 115 12.27 4.67 -12.80
CA THR A 115 11.05 5.24 -13.38
C THR A 115 9.92 4.21 -13.39
N LEU A 116 8.68 4.71 -13.42
CA LEU A 116 7.51 3.91 -13.76
C LEU A 116 7.04 4.22 -15.17
N SER A 117 6.92 3.18 -15.99
CA SER A 117 6.41 3.25 -17.36
C SER A 117 5.12 2.45 -17.50
N ASN A 118 4.55 2.44 -18.72
CA ASN A 118 3.40 1.61 -19.08
C ASN A 118 2.22 1.70 -18.09
N LYS A 119 1.82 2.93 -17.75
CA LYS A 119 0.67 3.18 -16.88
C LYS A 119 -0.61 2.59 -17.50
N GLN A 120 -1.24 1.63 -16.83
CA GLN A 120 -2.52 1.05 -17.22
C GLN A 120 -3.56 1.27 -16.13
N LEU A 121 -4.79 1.57 -16.52
CA LEU A 121 -5.93 1.61 -15.60
C LEU A 121 -6.43 0.18 -15.39
N ILE A 122 -6.43 -0.27 -14.13
CA ILE A 122 -6.84 -1.63 -13.74
C ILE A 122 -8.27 -1.62 -13.23
N LEU A 123 -8.61 -0.64 -12.39
CA LEU A 123 -9.96 -0.47 -11.87
C LEU A 123 -10.29 1.01 -11.73
N ASP A 124 -11.48 1.38 -12.17
CA ASP A 124 -12.06 2.71 -12.07
C ASP A 124 -13.45 2.62 -11.40
N GLY A 125 -14.07 3.77 -11.16
CA GLY A 125 -15.44 3.86 -10.65
C GLY A 125 -15.56 3.57 -9.16
N ILE A 126 -14.43 3.50 -8.42
CA ILE A 126 -14.48 3.43 -6.97
C ILE A 126 -14.81 4.83 -6.45
N PRO A 127 -15.92 5.03 -5.72
CA PRO A 127 -16.23 6.33 -5.14
C PRO A 127 -15.11 6.81 -4.23
N GLY A 128 -14.82 8.11 -4.28
CA GLY A 128 -13.88 8.76 -3.38
C GLY A 128 -14.51 9.98 -2.71
N ALA A 129 -13.83 10.46 -1.68
CA ALA A 129 -14.28 11.59 -0.87
C ALA A 129 -13.08 12.32 -0.25
N PRO A 130 -13.30 13.41 0.51
CA PRO A 130 -12.24 13.97 1.33
C PRO A 130 -11.71 13.00 2.39
N TRP A 131 -12.51 12.05 2.86
CA TRP A 131 -12.14 10.98 3.80
C TRP A 131 -12.94 9.70 3.55
N HIS A 132 -12.52 8.59 4.16
CA HIS A 132 -13.06 7.24 3.92
C HIS A 132 -12.80 6.72 2.49
N ASP A 133 -11.58 6.88 1.99
CA ASP A 133 -11.18 6.33 0.68
C ASP A 133 -10.75 4.85 0.79
N GLY A 134 -10.28 4.39 1.95
CA GLY A 134 -9.71 3.05 2.11
C GLY A 134 -8.30 2.99 1.54
N GLY A 135 -8.09 2.21 0.47
CA GLY A 135 -6.89 2.32 -0.35
C GLY A 135 -5.78 1.29 -0.13
N ARG A 136 -5.94 0.33 0.79
CA ARG A 136 -5.00 -0.80 0.89
C ARG A 136 -5.20 -1.73 -0.30
N ILE A 137 -4.10 -2.15 -0.92
CA ILE A 137 -4.10 -3.18 -1.95
C ILE A 137 -3.04 -4.24 -1.66
N LYS A 138 -3.33 -5.50 -1.98
CA LYS A 138 -2.38 -6.61 -1.80
C LYS A 138 -2.77 -7.81 -2.65
N PHE A 139 -1.77 -8.49 -3.22
CA PHE A 139 -2.01 -9.80 -3.80
C PHE A 139 -2.15 -10.87 -2.71
N GLY A 140 -3.23 -11.65 -2.79
CA GLY A 140 -3.44 -12.81 -1.94
C GLY A 140 -2.72 -14.06 -2.44
N PRO A 141 -2.71 -15.16 -1.64
CA PRO A 141 -2.08 -16.42 -2.02
C PRO A 141 -2.77 -17.13 -3.20
N ASP A 142 -3.93 -16.64 -3.62
CA ASP A 142 -4.70 -17.09 -4.78
C ASP A 142 -4.41 -16.27 -6.05
N GLN A 143 -3.34 -15.47 -6.02
CA GLN A 143 -2.89 -14.60 -7.11
C GLN A 143 -3.91 -13.53 -7.52
N LYS A 144 -4.88 -13.20 -6.65
CA LYS A 144 -5.83 -12.11 -6.89
C LYS A 144 -5.41 -10.84 -6.17
N LEU A 145 -5.71 -9.70 -6.78
CA LEU A 145 -5.53 -8.39 -6.17
C LEU A 145 -6.73 -8.08 -5.28
N TYR A 146 -6.47 -7.93 -3.98
CA TYR A 146 -7.45 -7.47 -3.00
C TYR A 146 -7.34 -5.96 -2.83
N ILE A 147 -8.47 -5.28 -2.76
CA ILE A 147 -8.56 -3.82 -2.66
C ILE A 147 -9.59 -3.47 -1.59
N SER A 148 -9.16 -2.75 -0.54
CA SER A 148 -10.11 -2.17 0.42
C SER A 148 -10.60 -0.82 -0.08
N THR A 149 -11.91 -0.60 -0.04
CA THR A 149 -12.54 0.68 -0.39
C THR A 149 -13.34 1.19 0.80
N GLY A 150 -13.24 2.48 1.10
CA GLY A 150 -14.12 3.10 2.09
C GLY A 150 -15.47 3.47 1.49
N ASP A 151 -16.40 3.91 2.34
CA ASP A 151 -17.79 4.22 1.95
C ASP A 151 -17.95 5.57 1.24
N ALA A 152 -16.86 6.32 1.06
CA ALA A 152 -16.85 7.66 0.49
C ALA A 152 -17.91 8.56 1.12
N ILE A 153 -17.98 8.56 2.46
CA ILE A 153 -18.91 9.34 3.30
C ILE A 153 -20.39 9.07 3.06
N ASN A 154 -20.72 7.98 2.36
CA ASN A 154 -22.08 7.54 2.11
C ASN A 154 -22.24 6.07 2.56
N PRO A 155 -22.58 5.83 3.84
CA PRO A 155 -22.66 4.48 4.40
C PRO A 155 -23.60 3.54 3.65
N GLU A 156 -24.67 4.05 3.02
CA GLU A 156 -25.64 3.26 2.25
C GLU A 156 -24.98 2.56 1.06
N LEU A 157 -23.93 3.16 0.46
CA LEU A 157 -23.18 2.53 -0.63
C LEU A 157 -22.45 1.26 -0.19
N SER A 158 -22.16 1.12 1.12
CA SER A 158 -21.57 -0.11 1.65
C SER A 158 -22.51 -1.31 1.55
N GLN A 159 -23.83 -1.08 1.65
CA GLN A 159 -24.85 -2.12 1.51
C GLN A 159 -25.30 -2.33 0.05
N ASP A 160 -25.06 -1.35 -0.82
CA ASP A 160 -25.34 -1.46 -2.25
C ASP A 160 -24.32 -2.39 -2.95
N LEU A 161 -24.80 -3.51 -3.49
CA LEU A 161 -24.00 -4.49 -4.23
C LEU A 161 -23.60 -4.01 -5.63
N SER A 162 -24.24 -2.96 -6.16
CA SER A 162 -23.87 -2.34 -7.43
C SER A 162 -22.77 -1.27 -7.28
N SER A 163 -22.43 -0.90 -6.04
CA SER A 163 -21.38 0.06 -5.71
C SER A 163 -20.08 -0.62 -5.30
N LEU A 164 -18.96 -0.02 -5.68
CA LEU A 164 -17.62 -0.41 -5.25
C LEU A 164 -17.21 0.18 -3.89
N ALA A 165 -18.00 1.07 -3.28
CA ALA A 165 -17.67 1.69 -2.00
C ALA A 165 -17.98 0.78 -0.79
N GLY A 166 -17.16 0.88 0.25
CA GLY A 166 -17.31 0.15 1.51
C GLY A 166 -17.11 -1.37 1.38
N LYS A 167 -16.18 -1.80 0.51
CA LYS A 167 -15.97 -3.21 0.15
C LYS A 167 -14.53 -3.67 0.39
N ILE A 168 -14.37 -4.99 0.39
CA ILE A 168 -13.11 -5.64 0.05
C ILE A 168 -13.33 -6.30 -1.31
N LEU A 169 -12.74 -5.71 -2.35
CA LEU A 169 -12.79 -6.24 -3.71
C LEU A 169 -11.71 -7.30 -3.90
N ARG A 170 -11.93 -8.22 -4.84
CA ARG A 170 -11.00 -9.28 -5.22
C ARG A 170 -11.08 -9.45 -6.74
N ILE A 171 -10.03 -9.07 -7.45
CA ILE A 171 -9.98 -9.06 -8.92
C ILE A 171 -8.72 -9.76 -9.44
N ASN A 172 -8.73 -10.10 -10.72
CA ASN A 172 -7.55 -10.51 -11.46
C ASN A 172 -6.57 -9.34 -11.65
N SER A 173 -5.31 -9.66 -11.95
CA SER A 173 -4.26 -8.67 -12.15
C SER A 173 -4.48 -7.76 -13.39
N ASP A 174 -5.40 -8.13 -14.27
CA ASP A 174 -5.84 -7.36 -15.45
C ASP A 174 -7.12 -6.54 -15.22
N GLY A 175 -7.72 -6.62 -14.03
CA GLY A 175 -8.94 -5.88 -13.69
C GLY A 175 -10.25 -6.68 -13.77
N THR A 176 -10.20 -7.95 -14.19
CA THR A 176 -11.42 -8.80 -14.34
C THR A 176 -11.84 -9.56 -13.09
#